data_AF-A0A960SQ70-F1
#
_entry.id   AF-A0A960SQ70-F1
#
_cell.length_a   1.000
_cell.length_b   1.000
_cell.length_c   1.000
_cell.angle_alpha   90.00
_cell.angle_beta   90.00
_cell.angle_gamma   90.00
#
_symmetry.space_group_name_H-M   'P 1'
#
loop_
_entity.id
_entity.type
_entity.pdbx_description
1 polymer ?
#
loop_
_entity_poly.entity_id
_entity_poly.type
_entity_poly.pdbx_seq_one_letter_code
_entity_poly.pdbx_strand_id
1 'polypeptide(L)'
;LIYDCRLMHEALADGPDGALRFRQWMVRSDARLDPQAFVLAPESVVAIARSIVESPDHYQAGRAAGLTAIRLIREAHAGEGVKLAPREVPWLERMEQALTGLPTDESGFIDQMLGEVDTTKFRVGDYGL
;
A
#
# COMPACT_ATOMS: atom_id res chain seq x y z
N LEU A 1 18.34 11.16 14.52
CA LEU A 1 18.42 11.94 13.26
C LEU A 1 19.87 12.11 12.78
N ILE A 2 20.73 12.96 13.37
CA ILE A 2 22.09 13.18 12.81
C ILE A 2 22.99 11.93 12.81
N TYR A 3 22.89 11.08 13.84
CA TYR A 3 23.66 9.83 13.90
C TYR A 3 23.23 8.84 12.81
N ASP A 4 21.94 8.74 12.53
CA ASP A 4 21.39 7.87 11.48
C ASP A 4 21.88 8.34 10.09
N CYS A 5 21.88 9.65 9.85
CA CYS A 5 22.40 10.22 8.61
C CYS A 5 23.90 9.97 8.44
N ARG A 6 24.70 10.09 9.51
CA ARG A 6 26.13 9.76 9.46
C ARG A 6 26.35 8.28 9.13
N LEU A 7 25.57 7.38 9.71
CA LEU A 7 25.63 5.95 9.38
C LEU A 7 25.28 5.69 7.90
N MET A 8 24.26 6.36 7.37
CA MET A 8 23.92 6.30 5.94
C MET A 8 25.05 6.83 5.05
N HIS A 9 25.77 7.88 5.48
CA HIS A 9 26.92 8.40 4.75
C HIS A 9 28.09 7.41 4.73
N GLU A 10 28.40 6.75 5.85
CA GLU A 10 29.43 5.71 5.88
C GLU A 10 29.09 4.57 4.91
N ALA A 11 27.83 4.10 4.91
CA ALA A 11 27.38 3.08 3.96
C ALA A 11 27.50 3.53 2.49
N LEU A 12 27.33 4.83 2.21
CA LEU A 12 27.51 5.40 0.88
C LEU A 12 28.99 5.51 0.49
N ALA A 13 29.88 5.81 1.44
CA ALA A 13 31.32 5.89 1.22
C ALA A 13 31.93 4.51 0.85
N ASP A 14 31.33 3.42 1.33
CA ASP A 14 31.63 2.04 0.92
C ASP A 14 31.22 1.72 -0.54
N GLY A 15 30.61 2.66 -1.25
CA GLY A 15 30.19 2.54 -2.64
C GLY A 15 28.78 1.94 -2.81
N PRO A 16 28.37 1.68 -4.07
CA PRO A 16 27.00 1.26 -4.38
C PRO A 16 26.55 -0.01 -3.64
N ASP A 17 27.45 -0.99 -3.49
CA ASP A 17 27.15 -2.23 -2.78
C ASP A 17 26.94 -2.02 -1.28
N GLY A 18 27.70 -1.11 -0.66
CA GLY A 18 27.53 -0.72 0.74
C GLY A 18 26.16 -0.06 0.97
N ALA A 19 25.82 0.92 0.12
CA ALA A 19 24.54 1.61 0.18
C ALA A 19 23.35 0.65 -0.03
N LEU A 20 23.43 -0.24 -1.02
CA LEU A 20 22.40 -1.24 -1.27
C LEU A 20 22.27 -2.24 -0.11
N ARG A 21 23.37 -2.67 0.48
CA ARG A 21 23.36 -3.58 1.63
C ARG A 21 22.72 -2.94 2.86
N PHE A 22 23.05 -1.69 3.17
CA PHE A 22 22.42 -0.94 4.25
C PHE A 22 20.91 -0.81 4.04
N ARG A 23 20.47 -0.42 2.82
CA ARG A 23 19.05 -0.40 2.46
C ARG A 23 18.38 -1.77 2.63
N GLN A 24 19.03 -2.84 2.18
CA GLN A 24 18.50 -4.20 2.35
C GLN A 24 18.32 -4.56 3.82
N TRP A 25 19.23 -4.15 4.71
CA TRP A 25 19.07 -4.39 6.15
C TRP A 25 17.89 -3.61 6.73
N MET A 26 17.75 -2.32 6.39
CA MET A 26 16.59 -1.52 6.83
C MET A 26 15.25 -2.12 6.38
N VAL A 27 15.21 -2.75 5.21
CA VAL A 27 13.99 -3.42 4.73
C VAL A 27 13.80 -4.76 5.43
N ARG A 28 14.86 -5.58 5.51
CA ARG A 28 14.79 -6.95 6.04
C ARG A 28 14.56 -7.00 7.55
N SER A 29 14.85 -5.94 8.29
CA SER A 29 14.53 -5.85 9.72
C SER A 29 13.03 -5.94 9.98
N ASP A 30 12.21 -5.34 9.12
CA ASP A 30 10.79 -5.10 9.43
C ASP A 30 9.83 -5.73 8.41
N ALA A 31 10.17 -5.74 7.11
CA ALA A 31 9.23 -6.08 6.03
C ALA A 31 8.65 -7.50 6.13
N ARG A 32 9.28 -8.43 6.85
CA ARG A 32 8.76 -9.80 7.03
C ARG A 32 7.85 -9.94 8.26
N LEU A 33 7.90 -8.99 9.18
CA LEU A 33 7.28 -9.09 10.50
C LEU A 33 5.87 -8.52 10.53
N ASP A 34 5.56 -7.61 9.61
CA ASP A 34 4.30 -6.88 9.58
C ASP A 34 3.90 -6.53 8.12
N PRO A 35 2.63 -6.73 7.73
CA PRO A 35 2.16 -6.44 6.37
C PRO A 35 2.22 -4.96 6.01
N GLN A 36 2.12 -4.03 6.97
CA GLN A 36 2.24 -2.59 6.73
C GLN A 36 3.69 -2.22 6.40
N ALA A 37 4.65 -2.81 7.11
CA ALA A 37 6.07 -2.70 6.77
C ALA A 37 6.36 -3.33 5.39
N PHE A 38 5.75 -4.47 5.08
CA PHE A 38 5.91 -5.15 3.79
C PHE A 38 5.46 -4.29 2.60
N VAL A 39 4.29 -3.64 2.68
CA VAL A 39 3.79 -2.82 1.56
C VAL A 39 4.63 -1.55 1.35
N LEU A 40 5.36 -1.10 2.38
CA LEU A 40 6.29 0.02 2.30
C LEU A 40 7.71 -0.38 1.84
N ALA A 41 7.99 -1.66 1.66
CA ALA A 41 9.25 -2.11 1.06
C ALA A 41 9.39 -1.55 -0.37
N PRO A 42 10.60 -1.18 -0.83
CA PRO A 42 10.80 -0.51 -2.11
C PRO A 42 10.16 -1.23 -3.30
N GLU A 43 10.26 -2.56 -3.35
CA GLU A 43 9.69 -3.38 -4.41
C GLU A 43 8.15 -3.32 -4.41
N SER A 44 7.54 -3.41 -3.22
CA SER A 44 6.08 -3.29 -3.04
C SER A 44 5.57 -1.90 -3.41
N VAL A 45 6.24 -0.85 -2.92
CA VAL A 45 5.87 0.56 -3.20
C VAL A 45 5.94 0.85 -4.69
N VAL A 46 7.00 0.41 -5.38
CA VAL A 46 7.12 0.63 -6.84
C VAL A 46 6.02 -0.10 -7.60
N ALA A 47 5.65 -1.32 -7.20
CA ALA A 47 4.55 -2.04 -7.83
C ALA A 47 3.20 -1.35 -7.62
N ILE A 48 2.91 -0.85 -6.41
CA ILE A 48 1.68 -0.09 -6.11
C ILE A 48 1.67 1.26 -6.84
N ALA A 49 2.81 1.95 -6.89
CA ALA A 49 2.94 3.22 -7.61
C ALA A 49 2.69 3.04 -9.11
N ARG A 50 3.15 1.93 -9.71
CA ARG A 50 2.84 1.61 -11.11
C ARG A 50 1.34 1.44 -11.34
N SER A 51 0.63 0.70 -10.47
CA SER A 51 -0.82 0.54 -10.64
C SER A 51 -1.58 1.86 -10.55
N ILE A 52 -1.08 2.81 -9.77
CA ILE A 52 -1.64 4.17 -9.68
C ILE A 52 -1.42 4.93 -11.00
N VAL A 53 -0.17 4.96 -11.50
CA VAL A 53 0.19 5.73 -12.70
C VAL A 53 -0.42 5.16 -13.98
N GLU A 54 -0.64 3.84 -14.03
CA GLU A 54 -1.25 3.15 -15.18
C GLU A 54 -2.79 3.26 -15.19
N SER A 55 -3.41 3.73 -14.10
CA SER A 55 -4.86 3.86 -14.00
C SER A 55 -5.39 5.09 -14.75
N PRO A 56 -6.61 5.00 -15.34
CA PRO A 56 -7.15 6.07 -16.17
C PRO A 56 -7.60 7.31 -15.39
N ASP A 57 -7.90 7.16 -14.10
CA ASP A 57 -8.40 8.23 -13.23
C ASP A 57 -8.06 7.94 -11.74
N HIS A 58 -8.36 8.89 -10.87
CA HIS A 58 -8.05 8.80 -9.43
C HIS A 58 -8.83 7.71 -8.71
N TYR A 59 -10.08 7.46 -9.09
CA TYR A 59 -10.92 6.43 -8.50
C TYR A 59 -10.38 5.03 -8.82
N GLN A 60 -10.11 4.76 -10.09
CA GLN A 60 -9.48 3.52 -10.53
C GLN A 60 -8.08 3.35 -9.93
N ALA A 61 -7.31 4.43 -9.81
CA ALA A 61 -5.99 4.40 -9.17
C ALA A 61 -6.08 3.93 -7.70
N GLY A 62 -7.04 4.45 -6.92
CA GLY A 62 -7.25 4.03 -5.54
C GLY A 62 -7.63 2.54 -5.45
N ARG A 63 -8.56 2.10 -6.30
CA ARG A 63 -8.99 0.69 -6.37
C ARG A 63 -7.85 -0.24 -6.79
N ALA A 64 -7.09 0.13 -7.83
CA ALA A 64 -5.96 -0.62 -8.34
C ALA A 64 -4.81 -0.72 -7.32
N ALA A 65 -4.53 0.36 -6.59
CA ALA A 65 -3.54 0.38 -5.52
C ALA A 65 -3.89 -0.60 -4.39
N GLY A 66 -5.15 -0.56 -3.92
CA GLY A 66 -5.65 -1.47 -2.89
C GLY A 66 -5.59 -2.94 -3.31
N LEU A 67 -6.06 -3.26 -4.52
CA LEU A 67 -5.99 -4.61 -5.07
C LEU A 67 -4.55 -5.09 -5.26
N THR A 68 -3.66 -4.22 -5.72
CA THR A 68 -2.23 -4.54 -5.88
C THR A 68 -1.58 -4.83 -4.53
N ALA A 69 -1.85 -4.03 -3.50
CA ALA A 69 -1.33 -4.27 -2.16
C ALA A 69 -1.81 -5.61 -1.59
N ILE A 70 -3.10 -5.92 -1.71
CA ILE A 70 -3.66 -7.21 -1.26
C ILE A 70 -2.99 -8.38 -1.98
N ARG A 71 -2.88 -8.31 -3.31
CA ARG A 71 -2.23 -9.35 -4.12
C ARG A 71 -0.79 -9.59 -3.66
N LEU A 72 0.00 -8.53 -3.49
CA LEU A 72 1.39 -8.64 -3.06
C LEU A 72 1.51 -9.27 -1.67
N ILE A 73 0.66 -8.89 -0.71
CA ILE A 73 0.65 -9.48 0.63
C ILE A 73 0.30 -10.97 0.57
N ARG A 74 -0.70 -11.36 -0.23
CA ARG A 74 -1.10 -12.78 -0.39
C ARG A 74 0.02 -13.62 -0.99
N GLU A 75 0.63 -13.15 -2.08
CA GLU A 75 1.76 -13.82 -2.74
C GLU A 75 2.93 -13.98 -1.77
N ALA A 76 3.28 -12.91 -1.04
CA ALA A 76 4.34 -12.96 -0.06
C ALA A 76 4.01 -13.88 1.12
N HIS A 77 2.76 -13.90 1.60
CA HIS A 77 2.36 -14.78 2.70
C HIS A 77 2.42 -16.25 2.29
N ALA A 78 1.94 -16.58 1.09
CA ALA A 78 2.01 -17.93 0.52
C ALA A 78 3.46 -18.40 0.30
N GLY A 79 4.36 -17.47 -0.02
CA GLY A 79 5.80 -17.73 -0.18
C GLY A 79 6.64 -17.54 1.08
N GLU A 80 6.04 -17.46 2.27
CA GLU A 80 6.73 -17.21 3.56
C GLU A 80 7.59 -15.92 3.60
N GLY A 81 7.32 -14.98 2.71
CA GLY A 81 7.94 -13.66 2.61
C GLY A 81 7.41 -12.64 3.61
N VAL A 82 6.17 -12.80 4.10
CA VAL A 82 5.60 -11.99 5.18
C VAL A 82 4.78 -12.86 6.13
N LYS A 83 4.94 -12.61 7.43
CA LYS A 83 4.17 -13.29 8.46
C LYS A 83 2.81 -12.61 8.64
N LEU A 84 1.75 -13.41 8.58
CA LEU A 84 0.40 -12.99 8.99
C LEU A 84 -0.08 -13.92 10.09
N ALA A 85 -0.77 -13.37 11.08
CA ALA A 85 -1.50 -14.17 12.05
C ALA A 85 -2.66 -14.88 11.33
N PRO A 86 -3.04 -16.11 11.71
CA PRO A 86 -4.14 -16.83 11.07
C PRO A 86 -5.47 -16.06 11.05
N ARG A 87 -5.69 -15.18 12.04
CA ARG A 87 -6.88 -14.30 12.12
C ARG A 87 -6.88 -13.16 11.10
N GLU A 88 -5.72 -12.79 10.56
CA GLU A 88 -5.56 -11.68 9.61
C GLU A 88 -5.81 -12.15 8.17
N VAL A 89 -5.51 -13.41 7.86
CA VAL A 89 -5.66 -13.98 6.51
C VAL A 89 -7.06 -13.81 5.93
N PRO A 90 -8.17 -14.07 6.66
CA PRO A 90 -9.52 -13.87 6.11
C PRO A 90 -9.86 -12.41 5.80
N TRP A 91 -9.16 -11.44 6.38
CA TRP A 91 -9.41 -10.03 6.09
C TRP A 91 -8.94 -9.63 4.70
N LEU A 92 -7.88 -10.25 4.17
CA LEU A 92 -7.43 -10.01 2.80
C LEU A 92 -8.54 -10.34 1.79
N GLU A 93 -9.26 -11.44 2.02
CA GLU A 93 -10.41 -11.85 1.21
C GLU A 93 -11.57 -10.86 1.29
N ARG A 94 -11.91 -10.43 2.50
CA ARG A 94 -12.98 -9.45 2.69
C ARG A 94 -12.66 -8.11 2.04
N MET A 95 -11.42 -7.64 2.15
CA MET A 95 -10.99 -6.38 1.52
C MET A 95 -10.98 -6.49 -0.01
N GLU A 96 -10.54 -7.63 -0.55
CA GLU A 96 -10.56 -7.86 -2.01
C GLU A 96 -11.99 -7.90 -2.54
N GLN A 97 -12.89 -8.60 -1.85
CA GLN A 97 -14.31 -8.64 -2.20
C GLN A 97 -14.95 -7.24 -2.12
N ALA A 98 -14.63 -6.47 -1.08
CA ALA A 98 -15.11 -5.09 -0.96
C ALA A 98 -14.64 -4.23 -2.14
N LEU A 99 -13.35 -4.27 -2.49
CA LEU A 99 -12.79 -3.47 -3.59
C LEU A 99 -13.29 -3.92 -4.96
N THR A 100 -13.45 -5.23 -5.18
CA THR A 100 -13.95 -5.76 -6.46
C THR A 100 -15.44 -5.51 -6.64
N GLY A 101 -16.22 -5.44 -5.55
CA GLY A 101 -17.64 -5.12 -5.54
C GLY A 101 -18.00 -3.63 -5.63
N LEU A 102 -17.02 -2.73 -5.61
CA LEU A 102 -17.26 -1.29 -5.82
C LEU A 102 -17.77 -1.01 -7.26
N PRO A 103 -18.52 0.08 -7.47
CA PRO A 103 -18.93 0.54 -8.79
C PRO A 103 -17.75 0.68 -9.78
N THR A 104 -18.03 0.57 -11.07
CA THR A 104 -16.98 0.63 -12.10
C THR A 104 -16.50 2.04 -12.42
N ASP A 105 -17.19 3.07 -11.95
CA ASP A 105 -16.90 4.47 -12.21
C ASP A 105 -17.05 5.33 -10.95
N GLU A 106 -16.38 6.48 -10.97
CA GLU A 106 -16.29 7.38 -9.81
C GLU A 106 -17.65 7.96 -9.41
N SER A 107 -18.46 8.37 -10.39
CA SER A 107 -19.79 8.93 -10.13
C SER A 107 -20.71 7.94 -9.42
N GLY A 108 -20.75 6.69 -9.90
CA GLY A 108 -21.52 5.63 -9.26
C GLY A 108 -21.07 5.33 -7.83
N PHE A 109 -19.75 5.40 -7.56
CA PHE A 109 -19.23 5.27 -6.20
C PHE A 109 -19.63 6.44 -5.31
N ILE A 110 -19.54 7.68 -5.82
CA ILE A 110 -19.96 8.88 -5.08
C ILE A 110 -21.44 8.80 -4.71
N ASP A 111 -22.31 8.47 -5.66
CA ASP A 111 -23.76 8.36 -5.43
C ASP A 111 -24.07 7.29 -4.36
N GLN A 112 -23.40 6.14 -4.43
CA GLN A 112 -23.52 5.10 -3.42
C GLN A 112 -23.09 5.61 -2.04
N MET A 113 -21.92 6.25 -1.96
CA MET A 113 -21.38 6.74 -0.68
C MET A 113 -22.23 7.85 -0.08
N LEU A 114 -22.75 8.79 -0.88
CA LEU A 114 -23.67 9.84 -0.40
C LEU A 114 -24.97 9.28 0.20
N GLY A 115 -25.38 8.07 -0.21
CA GLY A 115 -26.49 7.34 0.42
C GLY A 115 -26.13 6.66 1.74
N GLU A 116 -24.85 6.43 2.02
CA GLU A 116 -24.36 5.72 3.21
C GLU A 116 -23.80 6.67 4.29
N VAL A 117 -23.15 7.77 3.89
CA VAL A 117 -22.48 8.68 4.82
C VAL A 117 -23.43 9.73 5.43
N ASP A 118 -23.12 10.16 6.65
CA ASP A 118 -23.86 11.22 7.34
C ASP A 118 -23.47 12.60 6.79
N THR A 119 -24.24 13.09 5.82
CA THR A 119 -24.05 14.39 5.16
C THR A 119 -24.24 15.60 6.06
N THR A 120 -24.66 15.41 7.31
CA THR A 120 -24.69 16.51 8.31
C THR A 120 -23.32 16.77 8.94
N LYS A 121 -22.38 15.83 8.82
CA LYS A 121 -21.04 15.90 9.43
C LYS A 121 -19.97 16.52 8.53
N PHE A 122 -20.27 16.73 7.25
CA PHE A 122 -19.37 17.36 6.29
C PHE A 122 -20.16 18.19 5.27
N ARG A 123 -19.47 19.09 4.56
CA ARG A 123 -20.08 19.88 3.49
C ARG A 123 -19.73 19.26 2.15
N VAL A 124 -20.75 18.78 1.45
CA VAL A 124 -20.59 18.12 0.13
C VAL A 124 -19.90 19.04 -0.88
N GLY A 125 -20.26 20.33 -0.89
CA GLY A 125 -19.66 21.34 -1.77
C GLY A 125 -18.16 21.61 -1.56
N ASP A 126 -17.58 21.26 -0.41
CA ASP A 126 -16.12 21.37 -0.20
C ASP A 126 -15.34 20.38 -1.08
N TYR A 127 -16.02 19.36 -1.61
CA TYR A 127 -15.47 18.32 -2.48
C TYR A 127 -15.86 18.51 -3.96
N GLY A 128 -16.51 19.64 -4.31
CA GLY A 128 -16.96 19.92 -5.68
C GLY A 128 -18.18 19.10 -6.12
N LEU A 129 -18.95 18.59 -5.15
CA LEU A 129 -20.17 17.81 -5.32
C LEU A 129 -21.43 18.61 -4.95
#